data_AF-A0A941V610-F1
#
_entry.id   AF-A0A941V610-F1
#
_cell.length_a   1.000
_cell.length_b   1.000
_cell.length_c   1.000
_cell.angle_alpha   90.00
_cell.angle_beta   90.00
_cell.angle_gamma   90.00
#
_symmetry.space_group_name_H-M   'P 1'
#
loop_
_entity.id
_entity.type
_entity.pdbx_description
1 polymer ?
#
loop_
_entity_poly.entity_id
_entity_poly.type
_entity_poly.pdbx_seq_one_letter_code
_entity_poly.pdbx_strand_id
1 'polypeptide(L)'
;MCQAAASELQGYTTNSVVRLASWMRKKISLIRRGRGVDQGIGLAGKSAQEVCALTLDEARYFFLDMNPGKTKEDFERDVLGPLERSQSNISGLAAAQQFEEALRLNKIPGALIAPMAIAISYSFEALNMADQYRIEDAWRLVAEARFYMAYVYASSHLLRDVPAIQKHQRKLQASAGAKAKKEKMYGALKLVVGELAIRLMPESGWPSRRQASKKIRDNLEKNNKLSPLSIDQAQDTIDGWLSELPNAKELFPPRGAPKS
;
A
#
# COMPACT_ATOMS: atom_id res chain seq x y z
N MET A 1 -7.29 -9.26 -20.71
CA MET A 1 -7.21 -8.07 -19.82
C MET A 1 -7.56 -8.38 -18.35
N CYS A 2 -8.44 -9.35 -18.03
CA CYS A 2 -8.68 -9.73 -16.62
C CYS A 2 -7.46 -10.37 -15.90
N GLN A 3 -6.51 -10.97 -16.63
CA GLN A 3 -5.25 -11.43 -16.03
C GLN A 3 -4.29 -10.29 -15.62
N ALA A 4 -4.44 -9.09 -16.19
CA ALA A 4 -3.58 -7.94 -15.86
C ALA A 4 -4.05 -7.22 -14.58
N ALA A 5 -5.37 -7.11 -14.36
CA ALA A 5 -5.91 -6.60 -13.10
C ALA A 5 -5.71 -7.61 -11.94
N ALA A 6 -5.78 -8.92 -12.24
CA ALA A 6 -5.47 -9.95 -11.26
C ALA A 6 -3.97 -10.00 -10.89
N SER A 7 -3.05 -9.70 -11.82
CA SER A 7 -1.62 -9.63 -11.52
C SER A 7 -1.22 -8.34 -10.78
N GLU A 8 -1.92 -7.22 -11.01
CA GLU A 8 -1.76 -6.00 -10.19
C GLU A 8 -2.23 -6.20 -8.74
N LEU A 9 -3.21 -7.08 -8.51
CA LEU A 9 -3.68 -7.45 -7.17
C LEU A 9 -2.79 -8.49 -6.46
N GLN A 10 -1.99 -9.28 -7.20
CA GLN A 10 -1.04 -10.24 -6.62
C GLN A 10 0.15 -9.57 -5.91
N GLY A 11 0.35 -8.26 -6.09
CA GLY A 11 1.38 -7.46 -5.38
C GLY A 11 0.95 -6.97 -4.00
N TYR A 12 -0.32 -7.10 -3.61
CA TYR A 12 -0.77 -6.74 -2.27
C TYR A 12 -0.38 -7.87 -1.31
N THR A 13 0.72 -7.66 -0.60
CA THR A 13 1.25 -8.62 0.37
C THR A 13 0.17 -9.13 1.32
N THR A 14 0.33 -10.36 1.78
CA THR A 14 -0.47 -11.00 2.85
C THR A 14 -0.72 -10.07 4.04
N ASN A 15 0.19 -9.13 4.32
CA ASN A 15 0.04 -8.13 5.37
C ASN A 15 -1.05 -7.09 5.12
N SER A 16 -1.33 -6.68 3.88
CA SER A 16 -2.37 -5.69 3.55
C SER A 16 -3.77 -6.28 3.75
N VAL A 17 -3.97 -7.52 3.29
CA VAL A 17 -5.23 -8.26 3.46
C VAL A 17 -5.45 -8.62 4.93
N VAL A 18 -4.42 -9.04 5.65
CA VAL A 18 -4.49 -9.32 7.10
C VAL A 18 -4.77 -8.05 7.91
N ARG A 19 -4.19 -6.90 7.53
CA ARG A 19 -4.49 -5.61 8.18
C ARG A 19 -5.93 -5.16 7.94
N LEU A 20 -6.43 -5.30 6.72
CA LEU A 20 -7.82 -4.97 6.38
C LEU A 20 -8.79 -5.90 7.13
N ALA A 21 -8.54 -7.21 7.15
CA ALA A 21 -9.35 -8.19 7.87
C ALA A 21 -9.29 -8.01 9.40
N SER A 22 -8.14 -7.58 9.94
CA SER A 22 -7.97 -7.25 11.36
C SER A 22 -8.72 -5.96 11.72
N TRP A 23 -8.62 -4.94 10.88
CA TRP A 23 -9.35 -3.68 11.04
C TRP A 23 -10.86 -3.87 10.97
N MET A 24 -11.36 -4.65 10.00
CA MET A 24 -12.78 -5.00 9.88
C MET A 24 -13.26 -5.80 11.10
N ARG A 25 -12.51 -6.81 11.55
CA ARG A 25 -12.85 -7.58 12.78
C ARG A 25 -12.89 -6.71 14.02
N LYS A 26 -11.96 -5.76 14.16
CA LYS A 26 -11.94 -4.79 15.26
C LYS A 26 -13.15 -3.85 15.20
N LYS A 27 -13.53 -3.37 14.02
CA LYS A 27 -14.74 -2.53 13.84
C LYS A 27 -16.03 -3.30 14.14
N ILE A 28 -16.18 -4.53 13.65
CA ILE A 28 -17.32 -5.41 13.94
C ILE A 28 -17.41 -5.71 15.45
N SER A 29 -16.27 -5.96 16.11
CA SER A 29 -16.20 -6.17 17.56
C SER A 29 -16.61 -4.92 18.36
N LEU A 30 -16.22 -3.73 17.92
CA LEU A 30 -16.60 -2.47 18.55
C LEU A 30 -18.10 -2.18 18.38
N ILE A 31 -18.66 -2.47 17.19
CA ILE A 31 -20.11 -2.38 16.93
C ILE A 31 -20.88 -3.33 17.86
N ARG A 32 -20.42 -4.59 18.03
CA ARG A 32 -21.04 -5.56 18.94
C ARG A 32 -20.96 -5.18 20.42
N ARG A 33 -20.04 -4.32 20.82
CA ARG A 33 -19.80 -3.96 22.24
C ARG A 33 -20.44 -2.64 22.65
N GLY A 34 -21.15 -1.94 21.76
CA GLY A 34 -21.84 -0.69 22.08
C GLY A 34 -20.92 0.43 22.60
N ARG A 35 -19.59 0.32 22.44
CA ARG A 35 -18.63 1.36 22.84
C ARG A 35 -18.15 2.11 21.60
N GLY A 36 -18.62 3.34 21.49
CA GLY A 36 -18.48 4.20 20.32
C GLY A 36 -17.04 4.45 19.88
N VAL A 37 -16.86 4.47 18.56
CA VAL A 37 -16.04 5.49 17.91
C VAL A 37 -17.03 6.61 17.61
N ASP A 38 -17.14 7.61 18.49
CA ASP A 38 -18.10 8.73 18.43
C ASP A 38 -17.83 9.76 17.32
N GLN A 39 -17.32 9.30 16.19
CA GLN A 39 -17.45 10.00 14.90
C GLN A 39 -18.17 9.13 13.85
N GLY A 40 -18.67 7.95 14.26
CA GLY A 40 -19.39 7.02 13.41
C GLY A 40 -20.87 7.35 13.40
N ILE A 41 -21.38 7.66 12.21
CA ILE A 41 -22.79 7.71 11.79
C ILE A 41 -23.67 6.96 12.81
N GLY A 42 -24.43 7.69 13.62
CA GLY A 42 -25.25 7.13 14.70
C GLY A 42 -26.34 6.20 14.16
N LEU A 43 -26.00 4.93 13.97
CA LEU A 43 -26.94 3.90 13.49
C LEU A 43 -27.84 3.37 14.62
N ALA A 44 -27.46 3.61 15.87
CA ALA A 44 -28.27 3.21 17.02
C ALA A 44 -29.63 3.95 17.01
N GLY A 45 -30.72 3.19 17.08
CA GLY A 45 -32.08 3.72 17.07
C GLY A 45 -32.64 4.05 15.69
N LYS A 46 -31.87 3.83 14.60
CA LYS A 46 -32.38 3.98 13.23
C LYS A 46 -33.13 2.75 12.77
N SER A 47 -34.17 2.98 11.98
CA SER A 47 -34.87 1.96 11.19
C SER A 47 -34.03 1.48 9.99
N ALA A 48 -34.36 0.32 9.43
CA ALA A 48 -33.72 -0.19 8.22
C ALA A 48 -33.83 0.81 7.06
N GLN A 49 -35.00 1.45 6.91
CA GLN A 49 -35.27 2.46 5.89
C GLN A 49 -34.35 3.68 6.01
N GLU A 50 -34.13 4.19 7.22
CA GLU A 50 -33.20 5.30 7.44
C GLU A 50 -31.75 4.92 7.09
N VAL A 51 -31.33 3.69 7.38
CA VAL A 51 -29.98 3.23 7.04
C VAL A 51 -29.83 3.02 5.53
N CYS A 52 -30.87 2.54 4.84
CA CYS A 52 -30.91 2.49 3.37
C CYS A 52 -30.77 3.89 2.78
N ALA A 53 -31.54 4.87 3.27
CA ALA A 53 -31.48 6.26 2.78
C ALA A 53 -30.06 6.85 2.93
N LEU A 54 -29.43 6.65 4.10
CA LEU A 54 -28.04 7.06 4.32
C LEU A 54 -27.06 6.38 3.34
N THR A 55 -27.28 5.10 3.06
CA THR A 55 -26.44 4.32 2.13
C THR A 55 -26.57 4.84 0.70
N LEU A 56 -27.78 5.19 0.26
CA LEU A 56 -28.03 5.78 -1.05
C LEU A 56 -27.44 7.19 -1.17
N ASP A 57 -27.55 8.02 -0.12
CA ASP A 57 -26.93 9.35 -0.09
C ASP A 57 -25.40 9.28 -0.13
N GLU A 58 -24.78 8.34 0.60
CA GLU A 58 -23.34 8.07 0.52
C GLU A 58 -22.94 7.62 -0.88
N ALA A 59 -23.70 6.71 -1.51
CA ALA A 59 -23.45 6.27 -2.88
C ALA A 59 -23.51 7.43 -3.88
N ARG A 60 -24.51 8.32 -3.74
CA ARG A 60 -24.58 9.56 -4.53
C ARG A 60 -23.34 10.42 -4.33
N TYR A 61 -22.95 10.67 -3.08
CA TYR A 61 -21.77 11.47 -2.77
C TYR A 61 -20.51 10.89 -3.44
N PHE A 62 -20.32 9.57 -3.33
CA PHE A 62 -19.21 8.88 -3.99
C PHE A 62 -19.23 9.00 -5.50
N PHE A 63 -20.39 8.84 -6.13
CA PHE A 63 -20.53 9.02 -7.57
C PHE A 63 -20.10 10.43 -8.01
N LEU A 64 -20.53 11.47 -7.30
CA LEU A 64 -20.19 12.86 -7.63
C LEU A 64 -18.70 13.15 -7.43
N ASP A 65 -18.12 12.66 -6.34
CA ASP A 65 -16.68 12.80 -6.04
C ASP A 65 -15.81 12.11 -7.11
N MET A 66 -16.22 10.93 -7.60
CA MET A 66 -15.52 10.20 -8.65
C MET A 66 -15.74 10.78 -10.06
N ASN A 67 -16.78 11.58 -10.27
CA ASN A 67 -17.15 12.11 -11.58
C ASN A 67 -17.33 13.65 -11.53
N PRO A 68 -16.22 14.43 -11.46
CA PRO A 68 -16.29 15.89 -11.42
C PRO A 68 -17.10 16.46 -12.59
N GLY A 69 -18.03 17.37 -12.27
CA GLY A 69 -18.92 18.00 -13.25
C GLY A 69 -20.26 17.27 -13.47
N LYS A 70 -20.44 16.07 -12.89
CA LYS A 70 -21.74 15.41 -12.83
C LYS A 70 -22.62 15.99 -11.71
N THR A 71 -23.92 15.91 -11.87
CA THR A 71 -24.92 16.39 -10.91
C THR A 71 -25.69 15.24 -10.24
N LYS A 72 -26.54 15.58 -9.26
CA LYS A 72 -27.45 14.62 -8.62
C LYS A 72 -28.38 13.96 -9.65
N GLU A 73 -28.87 14.72 -10.61
CA GLU A 73 -29.75 14.24 -11.68
C GLU A 73 -29.02 13.23 -12.58
N ASP A 74 -27.71 13.42 -12.80
CA ASP A 74 -26.90 12.43 -13.51
C ASP A 74 -26.79 11.13 -12.72
N PHE A 75 -26.64 11.18 -11.38
CA PHE A 75 -26.64 9.97 -10.55
C PHE A 75 -27.97 9.22 -10.64
N GLU A 76 -29.09 9.94 -10.55
CA GLU A 76 -30.42 9.35 -10.67
C GLU A 76 -30.64 8.73 -12.05
N ARG A 77 -30.25 9.42 -13.13
CA ARG A 77 -30.40 8.94 -14.51
C ARG A 77 -29.46 7.79 -14.85
N ASP A 78 -28.19 7.89 -14.46
CA ASP A 78 -27.12 7.01 -14.93
C ASP A 78 -26.92 5.80 -14.00
N VAL A 79 -27.34 5.89 -12.72
CA VAL A 79 -27.14 4.81 -11.72
C VAL A 79 -28.47 4.28 -11.16
N LEU A 80 -29.31 5.13 -10.56
CA LEU A 80 -30.53 4.65 -9.90
C LEU A 80 -31.58 4.14 -10.90
N GLY A 81 -31.90 4.90 -11.94
CA GLY A 81 -32.93 4.56 -12.92
C GLY A 81 -32.70 3.22 -13.64
N PRO A 82 -31.47 2.86 -14.03
CA PRO A 82 -31.17 1.51 -14.52
C PRO A 82 -31.38 0.41 -13.48
N LEU A 83 -31.02 0.65 -12.22
CA LEU A 83 -31.16 -0.33 -11.15
C LEU A 83 -32.64 -0.55 -10.78
N GLU A 84 -33.42 0.52 -10.63
CA GLU A 84 -34.87 0.44 -10.36
C GLU A 84 -35.62 -0.35 -11.45
N ARG A 85 -35.27 -0.13 -12.72
CA ARG A 85 -35.87 -0.88 -13.85
C ARG A 85 -35.54 -2.37 -13.83
N SER A 86 -34.34 -2.74 -13.37
CA SER A 86 -33.89 -4.14 -13.32
C SER A 86 -34.42 -4.93 -12.11
N GLN A 87 -34.82 -4.26 -11.03
CA GLN A 87 -35.38 -4.90 -9.83
C GLN A 87 -36.71 -5.64 -10.07
N SER A 88 -37.40 -5.35 -11.17
CA SER A 88 -38.70 -5.95 -11.46
C SER A 88 -38.66 -7.47 -11.70
N ASN A 89 -37.49 -8.10 -11.89
CA ASN A 89 -37.41 -9.54 -12.20
C ASN A 89 -36.17 -10.31 -11.69
N ILE A 90 -35.25 -9.66 -10.94
CA ILE A 90 -33.91 -10.23 -10.68
C ILE A 90 -33.50 -9.97 -9.23
N SER A 91 -32.93 -10.97 -8.54
CA SER A 91 -32.33 -10.75 -7.21
C SER A 91 -31.19 -9.74 -7.29
N GLY A 92 -30.97 -8.97 -6.23
CA GLY A 92 -30.02 -7.86 -6.16
C GLY A 92 -28.60 -8.27 -6.51
N LEU A 93 -28.24 -9.54 -6.28
CA LEU A 93 -26.97 -10.12 -6.69
C LEU A 93 -26.85 -10.29 -8.22
N ALA A 94 -27.92 -10.70 -8.89
CA ALA A 94 -27.93 -10.86 -10.33
C ALA A 94 -28.11 -9.51 -11.06
N ALA A 95 -28.84 -8.56 -10.47
CA ALA A 95 -28.88 -7.17 -10.95
C ALA A 95 -27.49 -6.50 -10.85
N ALA A 96 -26.78 -6.73 -9.74
CA ALA A 96 -25.40 -6.30 -9.55
C ALA A 96 -24.42 -6.87 -10.60
N GLN A 97 -24.50 -8.17 -10.88
CA GLN A 97 -23.66 -8.83 -11.88
C GLN A 97 -23.93 -8.32 -13.30
N GLN A 98 -25.20 -8.10 -13.64
CA GLN A 98 -25.57 -7.52 -14.94
C GLN A 98 -25.11 -6.06 -15.07
N PHE A 99 -25.19 -5.30 -13.99
CA PHE A 99 -24.68 -3.93 -13.97
C PHE A 99 -23.15 -3.89 -14.11
N GLU A 100 -22.43 -4.80 -13.47
CA GLU A 100 -20.98 -4.96 -13.63
C GLU A 100 -20.60 -5.22 -15.10
N GLU A 101 -21.31 -6.12 -15.78
CA GLU A 101 -21.07 -6.38 -17.21
C GLU A 101 -21.43 -5.17 -18.09
N ALA A 102 -22.52 -4.46 -17.79
CA ALA A 102 -22.89 -3.24 -18.52
C ALA A 102 -21.85 -2.11 -18.35
N LEU A 103 -21.28 -1.96 -17.15
CA LEU A 103 -20.21 -0.99 -16.89
C LEU A 103 -18.91 -1.38 -17.59
N ARG A 104 -18.58 -2.68 -17.62
CA ARG A 104 -17.42 -3.23 -18.33
C ARG A 104 -17.49 -2.90 -19.81
N LEU A 105 -18.66 -3.03 -20.42
CA LEU A 105 -18.91 -2.72 -21.83
C LEU A 105 -18.79 -1.20 -22.11
N ASN A 106 -19.16 -0.35 -21.15
CA ASN A 106 -19.14 1.11 -21.29
C ASN A 106 -17.80 1.79 -20.94
N LYS A 107 -16.74 1.03 -20.64
CA LYS A 107 -15.37 1.53 -20.36
C LYS A 107 -15.29 2.61 -19.26
N ILE A 108 -16.27 2.66 -18.36
CA ILE A 108 -16.18 3.53 -17.18
C ILE A 108 -15.10 2.94 -16.27
N PRO A 109 -14.20 3.73 -15.64
CA PRO A 109 -13.21 3.23 -14.67
C PRO A 109 -13.92 2.53 -13.49
N GLY A 110 -14.23 1.24 -13.67
CA GLY A 110 -15.39 0.59 -13.04
C GLY A 110 -15.13 -0.08 -11.72
N ALA A 111 -13.90 -0.04 -11.20
CA ALA A 111 -13.50 -0.83 -10.02
C ALA A 111 -14.36 -0.55 -8.77
N LEU A 112 -14.91 0.67 -8.64
CA LEU A 112 -15.74 1.07 -7.50
C LEU A 112 -17.23 1.18 -7.81
N ILE A 113 -17.60 1.25 -9.08
CA ILE A 113 -18.99 1.47 -9.48
C ILE A 113 -19.80 0.17 -9.29
N ALA A 114 -19.21 -0.99 -9.61
CA ALA A 114 -19.86 -2.28 -9.39
C ALA A 114 -20.25 -2.49 -7.91
N PRO A 115 -19.32 -2.45 -6.92
CA PRO A 115 -19.69 -2.62 -5.50
C PRO A 115 -20.67 -1.56 -5.00
N MET A 116 -20.61 -0.32 -5.51
CA MET A 116 -21.61 0.71 -5.19
C MET A 116 -23.01 0.32 -5.69
N ALA A 117 -23.13 -0.20 -6.91
CA ALA A 117 -24.39 -0.68 -7.46
C ALA A 117 -24.95 -1.90 -6.70
N ILE A 118 -24.08 -2.79 -6.22
CA ILE A 118 -24.49 -3.89 -5.33
C ILE A 118 -25.12 -3.34 -4.05
N ALA A 119 -24.47 -2.34 -3.44
CA ALA A 119 -24.99 -1.72 -2.23
C ALA A 119 -26.34 -1.03 -2.43
N ILE A 120 -26.50 -0.31 -3.55
CA ILE A 120 -27.78 0.32 -3.92
C ILE A 120 -28.86 -0.75 -4.12
N SER A 121 -28.53 -1.84 -4.83
CA SER A 121 -29.47 -2.94 -5.09
C SER A 121 -29.98 -3.57 -3.80
N TYR A 122 -29.08 -3.90 -2.87
CA TYR A 122 -29.44 -4.40 -1.55
C TYR A 122 -30.26 -3.39 -0.74
N SER A 123 -29.99 -2.09 -0.91
CA SER A 123 -30.76 -1.05 -0.22
C SER A 123 -32.21 -1.02 -0.68
N PHE A 124 -32.47 -1.13 -1.99
CA PHE A 124 -33.83 -1.20 -2.50
C PHE A 124 -34.54 -2.51 -2.11
N GLU A 125 -33.86 -3.66 -2.15
CA GLU A 125 -34.44 -4.91 -1.66
C GLU A 125 -34.79 -4.83 -0.18
N ALA A 126 -33.93 -4.23 0.63
CA ALA A 126 -34.18 -4.02 2.06
C ALA A 126 -35.41 -3.16 2.30
N LEU A 127 -35.60 -2.09 1.50
CA LEU A 127 -36.79 -1.24 1.56
C LEU A 127 -38.06 -2.06 1.24
N ASN A 128 -38.04 -2.84 0.17
CA ASN A 128 -39.17 -3.71 -0.20
C ASN A 128 -39.49 -4.76 0.89
N MET A 129 -38.47 -5.37 1.51
CA MET A 129 -38.68 -6.32 2.63
C MET A 129 -39.26 -5.62 3.86
N ALA A 130 -38.82 -4.39 4.15
CA ALA A 130 -39.33 -3.61 5.26
C ALA A 130 -40.81 -3.22 5.06
N ASP A 131 -41.19 -2.84 3.83
CA ASP A 131 -42.57 -2.52 3.46
C ASP A 131 -43.51 -3.74 3.57
N GLN A 132 -42.96 -4.95 3.41
CA GLN A 132 -43.67 -6.23 3.63
C GLN A 132 -43.64 -6.68 5.09
N TYR A 133 -43.24 -5.83 6.04
CA TYR A 133 -43.09 -6.14 7.47
C TYR A 133 -42.08 -7.27 7.78
N ARG A 134 -41.17 -7.59 6.84
CA ARG A 134 -40.10 -8.58 7.02
C ARG A 134 -38.83 -7.91 7.56
N ILE A 135 -38.93 -7.41 8.79
CA ILE A 135 -37.92 -6.52 9.40
C ILE A 135 -36.55 -7.19 9.54
N GLU A 136 -36.49 -8.47 9.92
CA GLU A 136 -35.23 -9.21 10.05
C GLU A 136 -34.51 -9.39 8.71
N ASP A 137 -35.26 -9.73 7.65
CA ASP A 137 -34.74 -9.85 6.30
C ASP A 137 -34.23 -8.50 5.77
N ALA A 138 -34.97 -7.42 6.04
CA ALA A 138 -34.55 -6.07 5.70
C ALA A 138 -33.21 -5.72 6.35
N TRP A 139 -33.04 -6.00 7.65
CA TRP A 139 -31.79 -5.74 8.35
C TRP A 139 -30.61 -6.55 7.81
N ARG A 140 -30.84 -7.80 7.40
CA ARG A 140 -29.80 -8.61 6.75
C ARG A 140 -29.32 -7.94 5.46
N LEU A 141 -30.24 -7.46 4.63
CA LEU A 141 -29.93 -6.79 3.36
C LEU A 141 -29.25 -5.42 3.61
N VAL A 142 -29.67 -4.66 4.62
CA VAL A 142 -28.98 -3.43 5.06
C VAL A 142 -27.53 -3.72 5.42
N ALA A 143 -27.26 -4.80 6.15
CA ALA A 143 -25.89 -5.16 6.53
C ALA A 143 -25.01 -5.41 5.30
N GLU A 144 -25.52 -6.12 4.30
CA GLU A 144 -24.83 -6.34 3.02
C GLU A 144 -24.59 -5.01 2.28
N ALA A 145 -25.61 -4.16 2.18
CA ALA A 145 -25.48 -2.84 1.55
C ALA A 145 -24.37 -1.99 2.20
N ARG A 146 -24.33 -1.95 3.55
CA ARG A 146 -23.29 -1.24 4.30
C ARG A 146 -21.91 -1.85 4.12
N PHE A 147 -21.81 -3.17 4.03
CA PHE A 147 -20.54 -3.85 3.76
C PHE A 147 -19.94 -3.39 2.42
N TYR A 148 -20.74 -3.41 1.36
CA TYR A 148 -20.28 -2.99 0.03
C TYR A 148 -19.98 -1.49 -0.05
N MET A 149 -20.75 -0.62 0.62
CA MET A 149 -20.39 0.80 0.71
C MET A 149 -19.08 1.03 1.49
N ALA A 150 -18.85 0.31 2.58
CA ALA A 150 -17.58 0.38 3.30
C ALA A 150 -16.41 -0.10 2.43
N TYR A 151 -16.63 -1.10 1.57
CA TYR A 151 -15.65 -1.55 0.58
C TYR A 151 -15.34 -0.45 -0.45
N VAL A 152 -16.37 0.22 -0.99
CA VAL A 152 -16.20 1.38 -1.89
C VAL A 152 -15.40 2.48 -1.20
N TYR A 153 -15.76 2.83 0.04
CA TYR A 153 -15.06 3.83 0.83
C TYR A 153 -13.59 3.47 1.01
N ALA A 154 -13.28 2.27 1.50
CA ALA A 154 -11.90 1.84 1.73
C ALA A 154 -11.07 1.81 0.42
N SER A 155 -11.67 1.33 -0.65
CA SER A 155 -11.00 1.18 -1.94
C SER A 155 -10.74 2.53 -2.62
N SER A 156 -11.65 3.50 -2.49
CA SER A 156 -11.43 4.87 -3.00
C SER A 156 -10.21 5.56 -2.37
N HIS A 157 -10.00 5.36 -1.07
CA HIS A 157 -8.83 5.90 -0.36
C HIS A 157 -7.55 5.23 -0.84
N LEU A 158 -7.57 3.90 -0.99
CA LEU A 158 -6.43 3.17 -1.53
C LEU A 158 -6.06 3.64 -2.93
N LEU A 159 -7.05 3.83 -3.82
CA LEU A 159 -6.83 4.30 -5.19
C LEU A 159 -6.23 5.71 -5.24
N ARG A 160 -6.66 6.61 -4.35
CA ARG A 160 -6.06 7.96 -4.22
C ARG A 160 -4.58 7.91 -3.84
N ASP A 161 -4.18 6.92 -3.04
CA ASP A 161 -2.81 6.77 -2.55
C ASP A 161 -1.90 5.95 -3.48
N VAL A 162 -2.45 5.27 -4.51
CA VAL A 162 -1.67 4.45 -5.45
C VAL A 162 -0.46 5.19 -6.04
N PRO A 163 -0.56 6.45 -6.50
CA PRO A 163 0.61 7.16 -7.04
C PRO A 163 1.74 7.33 -6.02
N ALA A 164 1.40 7.58 -4.76
CA ALA A 164 2.38 7.71 -3.68
C ALA A 164 3.05 6.36 -3.38
N ILE A 165 2.26 5.28 -3.35
CA ILE A 165 2.75 3.90 -3.18
C ILE A 165 3.68 3.51 -4.32
N GLN A 166 3.29 3.74 -5.57
CA GLN A 166 4.11 3.46 -6.76
C GLN A 166 5.41 4.28 -6.74
N LYS A 167 5.35 5.56 -6.38
CA LYS A 167 6.54 6.41 -6.23
C LYS A 167 7.49 5.85 -5.16
N HIS A 168 6.97 5.38 -4.04
CA HIS A 168 7.76 4.76 -2.99
C HIS A 168 8.41 3.45 -3.46
N GLN A 169 7.65 2.57 -4.12
CA GLN A 169 8.18 1.33 -4.69
C GLN A 169 9.29 1.58 -5.72
N ARG A 170 9.11 2.54 -6.64
CA ARG A 170 10.15 2.93 -7.60
C ARG A 170 11.42 3.40 -6.89
N LYS A 171 11.30 4.17 -5.80
CA LYS A 171 12.45 4.59 -4.97
C LYS A 171 13.17 3.40 -4.34
N LEU A 172 12.44 2.43 -3.80
CA LEU A 172 13.03 1.22 -3.21
C LEU A 172 13.77 0.38 -4.25
N GLN A 173 13.15 0.16 -5.41
CA GLN A 173 13.76 -0.56 -6.53
C GLN A 173 15.03 0.15 -7.06
N ALA A 174 14.98 1.47 -7.22
CA ALA A 174 16.15 2.26 -7.62
C ALA A 174 17.30 2.14 -6.59
N SER A 175 16.99 2.21 -5.30
CA SER A 175 17.97 2.01 -4.21
C SER A 175 18.58 0.61 -4.25
N ALA A 176 17.77 -0.44 -4.46
CA ALA A 176 18.25 -1.81 -4.57
C ALA A 176 19.18 -1.99 -5.79
N GLY A 177 18.79 -1.44 -6.94
CA GLY A 177 19.61 -1.46 -8.16
C GLY A 177 20.95 -0.74 -7.99
N ALA A 178 20.95 0.42 -7.32
CA ALA A 178 22.17 1.16 -7.03
C ALA A 178 23.13 0.38 -6.11
N LYS A 179 22.63 -0.31 -5.09
CA LYS A 179 23.44 -1.18 -4.23
C LYS A 179 24.04 -2.35 -5.00
N ALA A 180 23.24 -3.05 -5.80
CA ALA A 180 23.72 -4.18 -6.60
C ALA A 180 24.78 -3.75 -7.63
N LYS A 181 24.64 -2.57 -8.24
CA LYS A 181 25.65 -2.02 -9.16
C LYS A 181 26.95 -1.68 -8.44
N LYS A 182 26.88 -1.07 -7.25
CA LYS A 182 28.07 -0.77 -6.43
C LYS A 182 28.80 -2.03 -6.00
N GLU A 183 28.07 -3.06 -5.57
CA GLU A 183 28.67 -4.34 -5.19
C GLU A 183 29.39 -5.01 -6.37
N LYS A 184 28.78 -5.01 -7.56
CA LYS A 184 29.43 -5.53 -8.78
C LYS A 184 30.67 -4.73 -9.19
N MET A 185 30.63 -3.40 -9.08
CA MET A 185 31.75 -2.54 -9.50
C MET A 185 32.91 -2.54 -8.52
N TYR A 186 32.63 -2.60 -7.22
CA TYR A 186 33.62 -2.36 -6.18
C TYR A 186 33.86 -3.54 -5.23
N GLY A 187 33.08 -4.61 -5.30
CA GLY A 187 33.16 -5.74 -4.36
C GLY A 187 34.55 -6.37 -4.31
N ALA A 188 35.17 -6.62 -5.48
CA ALA A 188 36.53 -7.14 -5.54
C ALA A 188 37.57 -6.18 -4.93
N LEU A 189 37.44 -4.87 -5.21
CA LEU A 189 38.32 -3.85 -4.66
C LEU A 189 38.15 -3.72 -3.13
N LYS A 190 36.92 -3.85 -2.63
CA LYS A 190 36.60 -3.84 -1.21
C LYS A 190 37.27 -5.01 -0.47
N LEU A 191 37.30 -6.21 -1.05
CA LEU A 191 38.01 -7.36 -0.50
C LEU A 191 39.53 -7.10 -0.42
N VAL A 192 40.12 -6.60 -1.51
CA VAL A 192 41.55 -6.23 -1.55
C VAL A 192 41.89 -5.16 -0.51
N VAL A 193 41.02 -4.18 -0.31
CA VAL A 193 41.17 -3.16 0.74
C VAL A 193 41.18 -3.80 2.13
N GLY A 194 40.30 -4.76 2.40
CA GLY A 194 40.28 -5.51 3.65
C GLY A 194 41.57 -6.30 3.91
N GLU A 195 42.08 -7.00 2.89
CA GLU A 195 43.34 -7.73 2.95
C GLU A 195 44.54 -6.78 3.21
N LEU A 196 44.57 -5.63 2.52
CA LEU A 196 45.62 -4.62 2.71
C LEU A 196 45.55 -3.97 4.09
N ALA A 197 44.35 -3.81 4.67
CA ALA A 197 44.19 -3.28 6.01
C ALA A 197 44.86 -4.18 7.06
N ILE A 198 44.81 -5.50 6.88
CA ILE A 198 45.47 -6.47 7.74
C ILE A 198 46.97 -6.52 7.42
N ARG A 199 47.33 -6.66 6.14
CA ARG A 199 48.73 -6.85 5.70
C ARG A 199 49.63 -5.65 5.96
N LEU A 200 49.12 -4.43 5.85
CA LEU A 200 49.89 -3.19 6.03
C LEU A 200 49.81 -2.62 7.45
N MET A 201 49.16 -3.35 8.36
CA MET A 201 48.97 -2.95 9.75
C MET A 201 50.34 -2.79 10.44
N PRO A 202 50.60 -1.63 11.08
CA PRO A 202 51.78 -1.47 11.92
C PRO A 202 51.73 -2.41 13.13
N GLU A 203 52.88 -2.76 13.70
CA GLU A 203 52.95 -3.57 14.93
C GLU A 203 52.17 -2.95 16.10
N SER A 204 52.12 -1.60 16.16
CA SER A 204 51.34 -0.86 17.14
C SER A 204 49.83 -0.79 16.86
N GLY A 205 49.36 -1.44 15.79
CA GLY A 205 48.02 -1.27 15.24
C GLY A 205 47.85 0.05 14.46
N TRP A 206 46.66 0.23 13.86
CA TRP A 206 46.33 1.47 13.16
C TRP A 206 45.96 2.59 14.13
N PRO A 207 46.61 3.77 14.06
CA PRO A 207 46.26 4.88 14.95
C PRO A 207 44.87 5.49 14.64
N SER A 208 44.40 5.36 13.40
CA SER A 208 43.05 5.70 12.99
C SER A 208 42.69 5.07 11.64
N ARG A 209 41.40 4.86 11.40
CA ARG A 209 40.88 4.39 10.11
C ARG A 209 41.24 5.32 8.95
N ARG A 210 41.25 6.64 9.16
CA ARG A 210 41.64 7.64 8.15
C ARG A 210 43.11 7.53 7.73
N GLN A 211 44.00 7.16 8.65
CA GLN A 211 45.41 6.91 8.31
C GLN A 211 45.58 5.59 7.56
N ALA A 212 44.82 4.56 7.96
CA ALA A 212 44.78 3.30 7.23
C ALA A 212 44.27 3.49 5.80
N SER A 213 43.17 4.21 5.61
CA SER A 213 42.60 4.48 4.29
C SER A 213 43.56 5.24 3.38
N LYS A 214 44.30 6.24 3.90
CA LYS A 214 45.36 6.95 3.17
C LYS A 214 46.48 5.99 2.73
N LYS A 215 47.02 5.20 3.65
CA LYS A 215 48.14 4.27 3.35
C LYS A 215 47.74 3.17 2.38
N ILE A 216 46.51 2.66 2.48
CA ILE A 216 45.96 1.66 1.55
C ILE A 216 45.71 2.28 0.17
N ARG A 217 45.14 3.48 0.10
CA ARG A 217 44.96 4.23 -1.16
C ARG A 217 46.31 4.40 -1.87
N ASP A 218 47.32 4.93 -1.18
CA ASP A 218 48.64 5.16 -1.76
C ASP A 218 49.28 3.84 -2.25
N ASN A 219 49.00 2.72 -1.57
CA ASN A 219 49.44 1.40 -2.02
C ASN A 219 48.71 0.93 -3.28
N LEU A 220 47.38 1.08 -3.33
CA LEU A 220 46.57 0.70 -4.49
C LEU A 220 46.88 1.56 -5.72
N GLU A 221 47.13 2.86 -5.54
CA GLU A 221 47.54 3.79 -6.59
C GLU A 221 48.90 3.38 -7.19
N LYS A 222 49.91 3.12 -6.35
CA LYS A 222 51.23 2.65 -6.79
C LYS A 222 51.18 1.34 -7.58
N ASN A 223 50.20 0.48 -7.30
CA ASN A 223 50.02 -0.80 -7.98
C ASN A 223 49.01 -0.75 -9.13
N ASN A 224 48.51 0.44 -9.50
CA ASN A 224 47.47 0.65 -10.51
C ASN A 224 46.20 -0.20 -10.29
N LYS A 225 45.84 -0.44 -9.02
CA LYS A 225 44.67 -1.22 -8.58
C LYS A 225 43.51 -0.36 -8.08
N LEU A 226 43.60 0.96 -8.23
CA LEU A 226 42.58 1.90 -7.72
C LEU A 226 41.31 1.95 -8.59
N SER A 227 41.39 1.49 -9.85
CA SER A 227 40.27 1.52 -10.79
C SER A 227 39.08 0.68 -10.28
N PRO A 228 37.83 1.19 -10.32
CA PRO A 228 37.39 2.38 -11.07
C PRO A 228 37.24 3.67 -10.24
N LEU A 229 37.89 3.79 -9.07
CA LEU A 229 37.81 5.00 -8.25
C LEU A 229 38.81 6.07 -8.71
N SER A 230 38.37 7.34 -8.70
CA SER A 230 39.28 8.48 -8.78
C SER A 230 40.04 8.65 -7.46
N ILE A 231 41.23 9.25 -7.52
CA ILE A 231 42.10 9.46 -6.33
C ILE A 231 41.36 10.25 -5.23
N ASP A 232 40.62 11.28 -5.63
CA ASP A 232 39.87 12.15 -4.73
C ASP A 232 38.73 11.41 -4.02
N GLN A 233 38.05 10.48 -4.72
CA GLN A 233 36.94 9.70 -4.16
C GLN A 233 37.43 8.45 -3.40
N ALA A 234 38.62 7.96 -3.70
CA ALA A 234 39.13 6.71 -3.17
C ALA A 234 39.32 6.75 -1.66
N GLN A 235 39.81 7.86 -1.10
CA GLN A 235 40.10 7.93 0.33
C GLN A 235 38.85 7.77 1.19
N ASP A 236 37.77 8.47 0.87
CA ASP A 236 36.51 8.41 1.63
C ASP A 236 35.79 7.08 1.42
N THR A 237 35.83 6.54 0.19
CA THR A 237 35.24 5.25 -0.13
C THR A 237 35.94 4.12 0.62
N ILE A 238 37.27 4.14 0.67
CA ILE A 238 38.08 3.18 1.43
C ILE A 238 37.80 3.32 2.92
N ASP A 239 37.76 4.54 3.48
CA ASP A 239 37.42 4.73 4.90
C ASP A 239 36.04 4.13 5.25
N GLY A 240 35.05 4.34 4.38
CA GLY A 240 33.73 3.74 4.49
C GLY A 240 33.79 2.22 4.53
N TRP A 241 34.50 1.59 3.59
CA TRP A 241 34.63 0.12 3.56
C TRP A 241 35.35 -0.45 4.78
N LEU A 242 36.40 0.23 5.26
CA LEU A 242 37.11 -0.18 6.47
C LEU A 242 36.21 -0.15 7.70
N SER A 243 35.19 0.72 7.72
CA SER A 243 34.20 0.77 8.80
C SER A 243 33.22 -0.40 8.81
N GLU A 244 33.03 -1.04 7.66
CA GLU A 244 32.10 -2.14 7.43
C GLU A 244 32.76 -3.52 7.61
N LEU A 245 34.07 -3.57 7.92
CA LEU A 245 34.77 -4.84 8.14
C LEU A 245 34.25 -5.53 9.43
N PRO A 246 34.11 -6.87 9.43
CA PRO A 246 33.66 -7.61 10.62
C PRO A 246 34.52 -7.35 11.87
N ASN A 247 35.82 -7.18 11.68
CA ASN A 247 36.82 -6.91 12.71
C ASN A 247 37.21 -5.42 12.81
N ALA A 248 36.40 -4.49 12.26
CA ALA A 248 36.73 -3.07 12.26
C ALA A 248 37.02 -2.49 13.66
N LYS A 249 36.33 -3.00 14.69
CA LYS A 249 36.53 -2.56 16.09
C LYS A 249 37.89 -2.96 16.66
N GLU A 250 38.42 -4.10 16.23
CA GLU A 250 39.73 -4.60 16.64
C GLU A 250 40.84 -3.90 15.86
N LEU A 251 40.65 -3.71 14.55
CA LEU A 251 41.61 -3.04 13.69
C LEU A 251 41.73 -1.53 13.96
N PHE A 252 40.63 -0.89 14.40
CA PHE A 252 40.53 0.56 14.58
C PHE A 252 39.88 0.91 15.92
N PRO A 253 40.55 0.63 17.06
CA PRO A 253 39.98 0.90 18.37
C PRO A 253 39.73 2.40 18.59
N PRO A 254 38.67 2.78 19.34
CA PRO A 254 38.42 4.18 19.69
C PRO A 254 39.56 4.74 20.52
N ARG A 255 39.88 6.03 20.34
CA ARG A 255 40.95 6.71 21.09
C ARG A 255 40.70 6.57 22.59
N GLY A 256 41.65 5.94 23.30
CA GLY A 256 41.58 5.71 24.75
C GLY A 256 41.16 4.30 25.17
N ALA A 257 40.93 3.37 24.24
CA ALA A 257 40.74 1.97 24.59
C ALA A 257 42.05 1.38 25.18
N PRO A 258 41.98 0.60 26.28
CA PRO A 258 43.15 -0.07 26.84
C PRO A 258 43.71 -1.05 25.79
N LYS A 259 45.04 -1.02 25.59
CA LYS A 259 45.74 -1.97 24.73
C LYS A 259 45.67 -3.34 25.41
N SER A 260 44.94 -4.28 24.82
CA SER A 260 44.93 -5.70 25.21
C SER A 260 46.22 -6.39 24.81
#